data_AF-A0A7W4B219-F1
#
_entry.id   AF-A0A7W4B219-F1
#
_cell.length_a   1.000
_cell.length_b   1.000
_cell.length_c   1.000
_cell.angle_alpha   90.00
_cell.angle_beta   90.00
_cell.angle_gamma   90.00
#
_symmetry.space_group_name_H-M   'P 1'
#
loop_
_entity.id
_entity.type
_entity.pdbx_description
1 polymer ?
#
loop_
_entity_poly.entity_id
_entity_poly.type
_entity_poly.pdbx_seq_one_letter_code
_entity_poly.pdbx_strand_id
1 'polypeptide(L)'
;MNMSNTRQYPVDLQKEVINEVKNNQRLLSDVAKQYGVSAKTVYQWVRSNQVRQTESKGAIVSEIAYLQQKIAQLNQQLHAIAS
;
A
#
# COMPACT_ATOMS: atom_id res chain seq x y z
N MET A 1 27.27 -8.84 -21.38
CA MET A 1 26.32 -7.75 -21.05
C MET A 1 24.97 -8.39 -20.76
N ASN A 2 24.49 -8.39 -19.51
CA ASN A 2 23.18 -8.94 -19.16
C ASN A 2 22.10 -7.88 -19.38
N MET A 3 21.36 -7.99 -20.49
CA MET A 3 20.17 -7.18 -20.72
C MET A 3 18.99 -7.81 -19.95
N SER A 4 18.69 -7.27 -18.78
CA SER A 4 17.47 -7.58 -18.04
C SER A 4 16.26 -7.11 -18.87
N ASN A 5 15.71 -7.99 -19.71
CA ASN A 5 14.48 -7.74 -20.46
C ASN A 5 13.31 -7.69 -19.45
N THR A 6 13.11 -6.55 -18.80
CA THR A 6 11.99 -6.33 -17.89
C THR A 6 10.72 -6.29 -18.71
N ARG A 7 9.98 -7.40 -18.77
CA ARG A 7 8.60 -7.40 -19.26
C ARG A 7 7.82 -6.33 -18.51
N GLN A 8 7.44 -5.27 -19.22
CA GLN A 8 6.67 -4.17 -18.66
C GLN A 8 5.20 -4.50 -18.83
N TYR A 9 4.51 -4.68 -17.70
CA TYR A 9 3.09 -4.97 -17.67
C TYR A 9 2.29 -3.68 -17.49
N PRO A 10 1.08 -3.58 -18.07
CA PRO A 10 0.18 -2.48 -17.79
C PRO A 10 -0.11 -2.37 -16.30
N VAL A 11 -0.23 -1.14 -15.81
CA VAL A 11 -0.50 -0.86 -14.40
C VAL A 11 -1.85 -1.42 -13.96
N ASP A 12 -2.85 -1.40 -14.85
CA ASP A 12 -4.20 -1.87 -14.53
C ASP A 12 -4.26 -3.39 -14.38
N LEU A 13 -3.53 -4.12 -15.24
CA LEU A 13 -3.33 -5.57 -15.10
C LEU A 13 -2.71 -5.90 -13.74
N GLN A 14 -1.68 -5.16 -13.33
CA GLN A 14 -1.03 -5.37 -12.04
C GLN A 14 -2.01 -5.13 -10.87
N LYS A 15 -2.88 -4.11 -10.95
CA LYS A 15 -3.89 -3.82 -9.92
C LYS A 15 -4.93 -4.95 -9.83
N GLU A 16 -5.44 -5.42 -10.95
CA GLU A 16 -6.41 -6.53 -10.99
C GLU A 16 -5.82 -7.79 -10.38
N VAL A 17 -4.61 -8.17 -10.76
CA VAL A 17 -3.92 -9.34 -10.22
C VAL A 17 -3.72 -9.23 -8.70
N ILE A 18 -3.35 -8.06 -8.18
CA ILE A 18 -3.21 -7.84 -6.74
C ILE A 18 -4.58 -7.97 -6.05
N ASN A 19 -5.65 -7.44 -6.65
CA ASN A 19 -7.01 -7.50 -6.11
C ASN A 19 -7.51 -8.95 -5.98
N GLU A 20 -7.32 -9.76 -7.02
CA GLU A 20 -7.69 -11.19 -7.02
C GLU A 20 -7.00 -11.98 -5.90
N VAL A 21 -5.74 -11.67 -5.60
CA VAL A 21 -4.99 -12.37 -4.56
C VAL A 21 -5.38 -11.86 -3.16
N LYS A 22 -5.44 -10.54 -2.96
CA LYS A 22 -5.63 -9.96 -1.62
C LYS A 22 -7.09 -9.94 -1.16
N ASN A 23 -8.01 -9.60 -2.06
CA ASN A 23 -9.41 -9.38 -1.72
C ASN A 23 -10.25 -10.63 -1.99
N ASN A 24 -9.93 -11.39 -3.05
CA ASN A 24 -10.66 -12.61 -3.40
C ASN A 24 -9.97 -13.90 -2.88
N GLN A 25 -8.87 -13.78 -2.12
CA GLN A 25 -8.12 -14.89 -1.48
C GLN A 25 -7.71 -16.02 -2.45
N ARG A 26 -7.48 -15.69 -3.72
CA ARG A 26 -7.08 -16.67 -4.72
C ARG A 26 -5.60 -17.01 -4.62
N LEU A 27 -5.27 -18.26 -4.96
CA LEU A 27 -3.88 -18.73 -4.97
C LEU A 27 -3.06 -18.01 -6.05
N LEU A 28 -1.84 -17.62 -5.70
CA LEU A 28 -0.88 -16.97 -6.59
C LEU A 28 -0.68 -17.73 -7.91
N SER A 29 -0.65 -19.06 -7.85
CA SER A 29 -0.47 -19.94 -9.01
C SER A 29 -1.64 -19.90 -9.98
N ASP A 30 -2.86 -19.79 -9.48
CA ASP A 30 -4.07 -19.83 -10.30
C ASP A 30 -4.29 -18.49 -10.97
N VAL A 31 -4.07 -17.40 -10.23
CA VAL A 31 -4.07 -16.04 -10.78
C VAL A 31 -2.96 -15.90 -11.83
N ALA A 32 -1.76 -16.42 -11.58
CA ALA A 32 -0.66 -16.41 -12.55
C ALA A 32 -1.05 -17.06 -13.89
N LYS A 33 -1.66 -18.25 -13.84
CA LYS A 33 -2.14 -18.96 -15.04
C LYS A 33 -3.22 -18.17 -15.78
N GLN A 34 -4.22 -17.65 -15.06
CA GLN A 34 -5.32 -16.90 -15.66
C GLN A 34 -4.84 -15.66 -16.41
N TYR A 35 -3.88 -14.93 -15.86
CA TYR A 35 -3.41 -13.65 -16.41
C TYR A 35 -2.15 -13.79 -17.28
N GLY A 36 -1.67 -15.02 -17.54
CA GLY A 36 -0.51 -15.27 -18.40
C GLY A 36 0.82 -14.74 -17.84
N VAL A 37 0.93 -14.60 -16.52
CA VAL A 37 2.12 -14.08 -15.82
C VAL A 37 2.76 -15.18 -14.98
N SER A 38 4.04 -15.01 -14.61
CA SER A 38 4.68 -15.98 -13.72
C SER A 38 4.20 -15.82 -12.28
N ALA A 39 4.08 -16.92 -11.53
CA ALA A 39 3.73 -16.86 -10.10
C ALA A 39 4.72 -16.01 -9.29
N LYS A 40 6.01 -16.00 -9.68
CA LYS A 40 7.03 -15.11 -9.12
C LYS A 40 6.69 -13.64 -9.33
N THR A 41 6.20 -13.27 -10.52
CA THR A 41 5.76 -11.90 -10.84
C THR A 41 4.57 -11.50 -9.98
N VAL A 42 3.56 -12.37 -9.85
CA VAL A 42 2.41 -12.13 -8.96
C VAL A 42 2.85 -11.91 -7.52
N TYR A 43 3.72 -12.79 -7.00
CA TYR A 43 4.27 -12.66 -5.65
C TYR A 43 4.99 -11.31 -5.45
N GLN A 44 5.84 -10.91 -6.39
CA GLN A 44 6.53 -9.63 -6.33
C GLN A 44 5.55 -8.45 -6.26
N TRP A 45 4.51 -8.45 -7.09
CA TRP A 45 3.50 -7.38 -7.09
C TRP A 45 2.72 -7.29 -5.78
N VAL A 46 2.28 -8.43 -5.24
CA VAL A 46 1.54 -8.50 -3.98
C VAL A 46 2.40 -8.02 -2.81
N ARG A 47 3.68 -8.45 -2.77
CA ARG A 47 4.64 -8.04 -1.74
C ARG A 47 4.94 -6.55 -1.81
N SER A 48 5.30 -6.01 -2.99
CA SER A 48 5.58 -4.59 -3.17
C SER A 48 4.38 -3.71 -2.84
N ASN A 49 3.16 -4.17 -3.14
CA ASN A 49 1.94 -3.46 -2.78
C ASN A 49 1.70 -3.44 -1.26
N GLN A 50 2.00 -4.53 -0.55
CA GLN A 50 1.90 -4.57 0.91
C GLN A 50 2.85 -3.57 1.58
N VAL A 51 4.11 -3.51 1.13
CA VAL A 51 5.10 -2.56 1.67
C VAL A 51 4.60 -1.12 1.53
N ARG A 52 4.16 -0.72 0.33
CA ARG A 52 3.62 0.63 0.07
C ARG A 52 2.39 0.96 0.93
N GLN A 53 1.49 -0.01 1.14
CA GLN A 53 0.33 0.21 2.01
C GLN A 53 0.73 0.42 3.46
N THR A 54 1.70 -0.35 3.98
CA THR A 54 2.18 -0.20 5.36
C THR A 54 2.85 1.15 5.56
N GLU A 55 3.70 1.59 4.63
CA GLU A 55 4.34 2.92 4.67
C GLU A 55 3.31 4.05 4.65
N SER A 56 2.32 3.97 3.75
CA SER A 56 1.26 4.98 3.65
C SER A 56 0.39 5.03 4.92
N LYS A 57 0.02 3.88 5.49
CA LYS A 57 -0.72 3.82 6.76
C LYS A 57 0.09 4.43 7.91
N GLY A 58 1.39 4.14 7.99
CA GLY A 58 2.28 4.71 8.99
C GLY A 58 2.33 6.24 8.92
N ALA A 59 2.46 6.80 7.72
CA ALA A 59 2.44 8.24 7.51
C ALA A 59 1.12 8.88 7.97
N ILE A 60 -0.02 8.28 7.64
CA ILE A 60 -1.35 8.76 8.06
C ILE A 60 -1.49 8.72 9.58
N VAL A 61 -1.06 7.63 10.23
CA VAL A 61 -1.12 7.51 11.70
C VAL A 61 -0.26 8.57 12.40
N SER A 62 0.94 8.83 11.87
CA SER A 62 1.81 9.89 12.38
C SER A 62 1.18 11.28 12.25
N GLU A 63 0.53 11.56 11.11
CA GLU A 63 -0.18 12.83 10.89
C GLU A 63 -1.37 12.98 11.86
N ILE A 64 -2.15 11.91 12.06
CA ILE A 64 -3.25 11.91 13.04
C ILE A 64 -2.72 12.23 14.44
N ALA A 65 -1.63 11.58 14.87
CA ALA A 65 -1.04 11.82 16.18
C ALA A 65 -0.56 13.27 16.34
N TYR A 66 0.07 13.83 15.31
CA TYR A 66 0.51 15.22 15.29
C TYR A 66 -0.68 16.19 15.42
N LEU A 67 -1.74 15.98 14.64
CA LEU A 67 -2.93 16.83 14.67
C LEU A 67 -3.66 16.75 16.02
N GLN A 68 -3.75 15.56 16.62
CA GLN A 68 -4.31 15.38 17.96
C GLN A 68 -3.52 16.16 19.02
N GLN A 69 -2.18 16.11 18.96
CA GLN A 69 -1.33 16.88 19.86
C GLN A 69 -1.55 18.39 19.69
N LYS A 70 -1.66 18.86 18.45
CA LYS A 70 -1.89 20.27 18.14
C LYS A 70 -3.24 20.76 18.67
N ILE A 71 -4.29 19.96 18.52
CA ILE A 71 -5.62 20.26 19.09
C ILE A 71 -5.53 20.39 20.62
N ALA A 72 -4.84 19.47 21.29
CA ALA A 72 -4.68 19.51 22.74
C ALA A 72 -3.96 20.79 23.20
N GLN A 73 -2.89 21.20 22.50
CA GLN A 73 -2.17 22.43 22.79
C GLN A 73 -3.04 23.68 22.60
N LEU A 74 -3.80 23.75 21.50
CA LEU A 74 -4.71 24.86 21.24
C LEU A 74 -5.80 24.97 22.32
N ASN A 75 -6.35 23.85 22.77
CA ASN A 75 -7.34 23.83 23.85
C ASN A 75 -6.75 24.33 25.18
N GLN A 76 -5.50 23.97 25.50
CA GLN A 76 -4.81 24.50 26.68
C GLN A 76 -4.62 26.01 26.59
N GLN A 77 -4.21 26.51 25.42
CA GLN A 77 -4.06 27.96 25.19
C GLN A 77 -5.39 28.70 25.33
N LEU A 78 -6.48 28.15 24.79
CA LEU A 78 -7.82 28.73 24.94
C LEU A 78 -8.23 28.83 26.41
N HIS A 79 -8.03 27.78 27.20
CA HIS A 79 -8.32 27.83 28.64
C HIS A 79 -7.48 28.87 29.38
N ALA A 80 -6.21 29.02 29.02
CA ALA A 80 -5.33 30.01 29.64
C ALA A 80 -5.72 31.46 29.33
N ILE A 81 -6.35 31.72 28.17
CA ILE A 81 -6.83 33.06 27.79
C ILE A 81 -8.21 33.36 28.39
N ALA A 82 -9.04 32.33 28.58
CA ALA A 82 -10.37 32.45 29.15
C ALA A 82 -10.39 32.49 30.70
N SER A 83 -9.22 32.30 31.34
CA SER A 83 -9.01 32.41 32.79
C SER A 83 -8.44 33.79 33.13
#